data_AF-A0A850RFC8-F1
#
_entry.id   AF-A0A850RFC8-F1
#
_cell.length_a   1.000
_cell.length_b   1.000
_cell.length_c   1.000
_cell.angle_alpha   90.00
_cell.angle_beta   90.00
_cell.angle_gamma   90.00
#
_symmetry.space_group_name_H-M   'P 1'
#
loop_
_entity.id
_entity.type
_entity.pdbx_description
1 polymer ?
#
loop_
_entity_poly.entity_id
_entity_poly.type
_entity_poly.pdbx_seq_one_letter_code
_entity_poly.pdbx_strand_id
1 'polypeptide(L)'
;MDYLSLSRAARLAGVTRAELQARIRRGEIPTFEGAVAVNDLLRAYPSVSLANDDALERTTRIKALAHPRFHAGGGETTLPDPEVLLSRLQGLSAGLADRAARLESATELLDQIGEQVDELCRLPRGQLEESLLALRDWLRGERARLAAEANPDQRAQLIVKDAFLRLMAANVKLIPSGHDFFVEGNESILEASVRAGLTLNYGCSSGNCGGCKARVVSGETWRLREHDYVISEREKAMGYILTCSHTAVTDLVLEAAEANRAEDLPYQEIRASLRKLERLGPDLVALSIQTPRTQTLRFMAGQRALLTLESGESRELPIASCPCNGRHLWFYVRRQADAFSEAVFGGLRPGQLVTASGPLGDFVLRDEASEPAIFIAHGDGIAPIKSLIEHAVSIDHIESFQLYWDTPYPEAHHQAQWGRALRDALDNFGFTPLVSGRVEDLMALIRADLTEPTGARFYVAGPAESVRATRAALLVLGVEAERIATEETAT
;
A
#
# COMPACT_ATOMS: atom_id res chain seq x y z
N MET A 1 -4.15 9.97 25.76
CA MET A 1 -5.07 9.08 25.03
C MET A 1 -4.39 8.84 23.70
N ASP A 2 -3.85 7.65 23.51
CA ASP A 2 -3.03 7.40 22.33
C ASP A 2 -3.95 7.07 21.16
N TYR A 3 -3.90 7.93 20.14
CA TYR A 3 -4.60 7.77 18.88
C TYR A 3 -3.62 7.19 17.85
N LEU A 4 -4.05 6.15 17.14
CA LEU A 4 -3.29 5.47 16.10
C LEU A 4 -3.85 5.83 14.74
N SER A 5 -3.00 6.02 13.73
CA SER A 5 -3.49 6.08 12.34
C SER A 5 -4.22 4.78 11.99
N LEU A 6 -5.16 4.84 11.04
CA LEU A 6 -5.90 3.65 10.58
C LEU A 6 -4.96 2.52 10.13
N SER A 7 -3.90 2.87 9.41
CA SER A 7 -2.89 1.93 8.93
C SER A 7 -2.18 1.23 10.10
N ARG A 8 -1.84 1.97 11.16
CA ARG A 8 -1.19 1.42 12.36
C ARG A 8 -2.16 0.57 13.20
N ALA A 9 -3.41 1.02 13.33
CA ALA A 9 -4.46 0.28 14.01
C ALA A 9 -4.77 -1.06 13.33
N ALA A 10 -4.88 -1.09 11.99
CA ALA A 10 -5.14 -2.30 11.22
C ALA A 10 -4.02 -3.33 11.40
N ARG A 11 -2.76 -2.89 11.28
CA ARG A 11 -1.58 -3.75 11.48
C ARG A 11 -1.48 -4.28 12.92
N LEU A 12 -1.80 -3.46 13.92
CA LEU A 12 -1.81 -3.87 15.32
C LEU A 12 -2.91 -4.90 15.62
N ALA A 13 -4.08 -4.73 15.01
CA ALA A 13 -5.20 -5.66 15.11
C ALA A 13 -5.00 -6.94 14.26
N GLY A 14 -4.02 -6.97 13.36
CA GLY A 14 -3.77 -8.12 12.47
C GLY A 14 -4.82 -8.26 11.37
N VAL A 15 -5.42 -7.15 10.94
CA VAL A 15 -6.45 -7.10 9.90
C VAL A 15 -6.04 -6.13 8.79
N THR A 16 -6.67 -6.24 7.62
CA THR A 16 -6.47 -5.28 6.53
C THR A 16 -7.07 -3.92 6.90
N ARG A 17 -6.56 -2.85 6.27
CA ARG A 17 -7.11 -1.50 6.43
C ARG A 17 -8.58 -1.44 6.00
N ALA A 18 -8.93 -2.19 4.95
CA ALA A 18 -10.29 -2.32 4.44
C ALA A 18 -11.26 -2.91 5.47
N GLU A 19 -10.88 -4.01 6.13
CA GLU A 19 -11.70 -4.65 7.19
C GLU A 19 -11.91 -3.69 8.37
N LEU A 20 -10.85 -3.00 8.81
CA LEU A 20 -10.95 -2.01 9.88
C LEU A 20 -11.88 -0.86 9.47
N GLN A 21 -11.75 -0.34 8.25
CA GLN A 21 -12.63 0.70 7.71
C GLN A 21 -14.09 0.23 7.56
N ALA A 22 -14.31 -1.03 7.19
CA ALA A 22 -15.65 -1.61 7.09
C ALA A 22 -16.34 -1.67 8.46
N ARG A 23 -15.60 -1.98 9.54
CA ARG A 23 -16.15 -1.94 10.91
C ARG A 23 -16.40 -0.52 11.40
N ILE A 24 -15.54 0.43 11.03
CA ILE A 24 -15.77 1.85 11.28
C ILE A 24 -17.05 2.32 10.57
N ARG A 25 -17.26 1.95 9.30
CA ARG A 25 -18.50 2.26 8.56
C ARG A 25 -19.74 1.66 9.21
N ARG A 26 -19.63 0.45 9.77
CA ARG A 26 -20.70 -0.22 10.53
C ARG A 26 -20.97 0.42 11.90
N GLY A 27 -20.17 1.42 12.31
CA GLY A 27 -20.31 2.12 13.58
C GLY A 27 -19.76 1.37 14.79
N GLU A 28 -18.98 0.31 14.56
CA GLU A 28 -18.46 -0.58 15.61
C GLU A 28 -17.21 0.01 16.30
N ILE A 29 -16.48 0.89 15.62
CA ILE A 29 -15.26 1.53 16.11
C ILE A 29 -15.36 3.05 15.88
N PRO A 30 -15.36 3.88 16.94
CA PRO A 30 -15.33 5.32 16.79
C PRO A 30 -13.97 5.79 16.26
N THR A 31 -13.99 6.84 15.44
CA THR A 31 -12.78 7.49 14.91
C THR A 31 -12.79 8.97 15.23
N PHE A 32 -11.59 9.55 15.39
CA PHE A 32 -11.39 10.98 15.56
C PHE A 32 -10.28 11.43 14.59
N GLU A 33 -10.60 12.35 13.68
CA GLU A 33 -9.66 12.86 12.66
C GLU A 33 -8.93 11.76 11.85
N GLY A 34 -9.62 10.65 11.55
CA GLY A 34 -9.02 9.53 10.81
C GLY A 34 -8.05 8.69 11.65
N ALA A 35 -8.06 8.85 12.98
CA ALA A 35 -7.32 8.03 13.93
C ALA A 35 -8.27 7.25 14.85
N VAL A 36 -7.81 6.11 15.36
CA VAL A 36 -8.55 5.21 16.27
C VAL A 36 -7.88 5.23 17.63
N ALA A 37 -8.64 5.39 18.70
CA ALA A 37 -8.10 5.30 20.05
C ALA A 37 -7.73 3.84 20.39
N VAL A 38 -6.58 3.65 21.04
CA VAL A 38 -6.08 2.30 21.41
C VAL A 38 -7.12 1.48 22.21
N ASN A 39 -7.89 2.13 23.08
CA ASN A 39 -8.91 1.44 23.89
C ASN A 39 -10.09 0.92 23.05
N ASP A 40 -10.49 1.65 22.02
CA ASP A 40 -11.61 1.26 21.16
C ASP A 40 -11.20 0.12 20.22
N LEU A 41 -9.95 0.15 19.73
CA LEU A 41 -9.36 -0.95 18.98
C LEU A 41 -9.29 -2.24 19.81
N LEU A 42 -8.88 -2.13 21.08
CA LEU A 42 -8.84 -3.26 22.02
C LEU A 42 -10.22 -3.85 22.33
N ARG A 43 -11.25 -3.00 22.37
CA ARG A 43 -12.64 -3.45 22.58
C ARG A 43 -13.16 -4.22 21.36
N ALA A 44 -12.81 -3.78 20.15
CA ALA A 44 -13.27 -4.39 18.90
C ALA A 44 -12.48 -5.65 18.49
N TYR A 45 -11.20 -5.75 18.89
CA TYR A 45 -10.32 -6.89 18.61
C TYR A 45 -9.69 -7.43 19.91
N PRO A 46 -10.47 -8.10 20.78
CA PRO A 46 -9.99 -8.59 22.07
C PRO A 46 -8.99 -9.76 21.97
N SER A 47 -8.90 -10.42 20.81
CA SER A 47 -8.06 -11.60 20.56
C SER A 47 -6.75 -11.28 19.81
N VAL A 48 -6.13 -10.12 20.06
CA VAL A 48 -4.77 -9.83 19.55
C VAL A 48 -3.78 -10.79 20.23
N SER A 49 -3.72 -12.01 19.70
CA SER A 49 -2.89 -13.12 20.19
C SER A 49 -1.82 -13.42 19.14
N LEU A 50 -0.58 -13.55 19.61
CA LEU A 50 0.68 -13.64 18.86
C LEU A 50 0.89 -14.97 18.10
N ALA A 51 -0.16 -15.67 17.67
CA ALA A 51 -0.04 -17.06 17.21
C ALA A 51 -0.40 -17.35 15.75
N ASN A 52 -0.96 -16.40 14.99
CA ASN A 52 -1.35 -16.65 13.59
C ASN A 52 -0.56 -15.77 12.62
N ASP A 53 0.69 -16.14 12.38
CA ASP A 53 1.58 -15.55 11.36
C ASP A 53 1.31 -16.10 9.94
N ASP A 54 0.57 -17.22 9.82
CA ASP A 54 0.41 -17.94 8.55
C ASP A 54 -0.37 -17.17 7.46
N ALA A 55 -1.30 -16.30 7.85
CA ALA A 55 -2.09 -15.50 6.90
C ALA A 55 -1.27 -14.33 6.35
N LEU A 56 -0.53 -13.63 7.22
CA LEU A 56 0.32 -12.50 6.84
C LEU A 56 1.54 -12.97 6.04
N GLU A 57 2.14 -14.11 6.40
CA GLU A 57 3.23 -14.76 5.66
C GLU A 57 2.80 -15.21 4.25
N ARG A 58 1.58 -15.73 4.08
CA ARG A 58 1.07 -16.11 2.75
C ARG A 58 0.90 -14.88 1.86
N THR A 59 0.25 -13.83 2.36
CA THR A 59 0.05 -12.60 1.58
C THR A 59 1.38 -11.89 1.30
N THR A 60 2.33 -11.86 2.24
CA THR A 60 3.68 -11.33 1.99
C THR A 60 4.47 -12.18 0.99
N ARG A 61 4.34 -13.51 1.00
CA ARG A 61 4.96 -14.40 0.01
C ARG A 61 4.41 -14.14 -1.41
N ILE A 62 3.10 -13.88 -1.54
CA ILE A 62 2.47 -13.53 -2.82
C ILE A 62 2.88 -12.11 -3.26
N LYS A 63 2.91 -11.15 -2.34
CA LYS A 63 3.41 -9.78 -2.59
C LYS A 63 4.88 -9.79 -3.03
N ALA A 64 5.73 -10.60 -2.41
CA ALA A 64 7.15 -10.74 -2.78
C ALA A 64 7.36 -11.35 -4.18
N LEU A 65 6.41 -12.15 -4.68
CA LEU A 65 6.40 -12.70 -6.04
C LEU A 65 5.87 -11.70 -7.08
N ALA A 66 5.05 -10.72 -6.66
CA ALA A 66 4.48 -9.68 -7.51
C ALA A 66 5.41 -8.45 -7.69
N HIS A 67 6.40 -8.26 -6.81
CA HIS A 67 7.32 -7.13 -6.88
C HIS A 67 8.58 -7.45 -7.71
N PRO A 68 9.05 -6.55 -8.59
CA PRO A 68 10.38 -6.68 -9.14
C PRO A 68 11.42 -6.60 -8.03
N ARG A 69 12.39 -7.52 -8.06
CA ARG A 69 13.60 -7.46 -7.23
C ARG A 69 14.39 -6.19 -7.57
N PHE A 70 14.20 -5.12 -6.80
CA PHE A 70 14.98 -3.89 -6.98
C PHE A 70 16.45 -4.06 -6.53
N HIS A 71 16.79 -5.14 -5.78
CA HIS A 71 18.16 -5.60 -5.54
C HIS A 71 18.26 -7.14 -5.43
N ALA A 72 19.45 -7.69 -5.69
CA ALA A 72 19.79 -9.09 -5.49
C ALA A 72 20.02 -9.39 -4.00
N GLY A 73 18.96 -9.41 -3.21
CA GLY A 73 18.95 -9.81 -1.81
C GLY A 73 17.54 -10.27 -1.47
N GLY A 74 17.36 -11.57 -1.32
CA GLY A 74 16.04 -12.19 -1.23
C GLY A 74 15.27 -11.79 0.03
N GLY A 75 13.98 -11.49 -0.13
CA GLY A 75 12.86 -12.35 0.29
C GLY A 75 12.67 -12.69 1.77
N GLU A 76 13.58 -12.34 2.65
CA GLU A 76 13.40 -12.41 4.10
C GLU A 76 13.21 -10.98 4.61
N THR A 77 12.49 -10.81 5.72
CA THR A 77 12.53 -9.61 6.57
C THR A 77 13.98 -9.35 6.97
N THR A 78 14.74 -8.78 6.04
CA THR A 78 16.13 -8.43 6.24
C THR A 78 16.11 -7.28 7.23
N LEU A 79 16.75 -7.50 8.37
CA LEU A 79 16.97 -6.46 9.35
C LEU A 79 17.52 -5.22 8.62
N PRO A 80 17.06 -4.01 8.99
CA PRO A 80 17.65 -2.78 8.48
C PRO A 80 19.17 -2.82 8.65
N ASP A 81 19.88 -2.02 7.84
CA ASP A 81 21.31 -1.85 7.98
C ASP A 81 21.67 -1.61 9.47
N PRO A 82 22.72 -2.25 10.01
CA PRO A 82 23.08 -2.13 11.42
C PRO A 82 23.10 -0.69 11.93
N GLU A 83 23.48 0.28 11.10
CA GLU A 83 23.50 1.70 11.45
C GLU A 83 22.08 2.30 11.56
N VAL A 84 21.16 1.90 10.66
CA VAL A 84 19.74 2.27 10.73
C VAL A 84 19.08 1.65 11.96
N LEU A 85 19.39 0.39 12.27
CA LEU A 85 18.89 -0.31 13.44
C LEU A 85 19.38 0.37 14.73
N LEU A 86 20.66 0.74 14.79
CA LEU A 86 21.26 1.44 15.93
C LEU A 86 20.62 2.82 16.14
N SER A 87 20.38 3.56 15.05
CA SER A 87 19.73 4.86 15.08
C SER A 87 18.26 4.76 15.53
N ARG A 88 17.51 3.74 15.06
CA ARG A 88 16.16 3.40 15.57
C ARG A 88 16.16 3.07 17.06
N LEU A 89 17.15 2.31 17.52
CA LEU A 89 17.37 1.97 18.93
C LEU A 89 17.66 3.20 19.81
N GLN A 90 18.44 4.16 19.30
CA GLN A 90 18.73 5.42 20.00
C GLN A 90 17.48 6.29 20.11
N GLY A 91 16.66 6.37 19.06
CA GLY A 91 15.35 7.03 19.10
C GLY A 91 14.38 6.41 20.12
N LEU A 92 14.43 5.08 20.32
CA LEU A 92 13.67 4.39 21.37
C LEU A 92 14.17 4.63 22.79
N SER A 93 15.45 4.98 22.97
CA SER A 93 15.99 5.30 24.29
C SER A 93 15.33 6.56 24.89
N ALA A 94 14.69 7.40 24.07
CA ALA A 94 13.82 8.48 24.53
C ALA A 94 12.52 7.97 25.21
N GLY A 95 12.08 6.74 24.92
CA GLY A 95 10.94 6.08 25.57
C GLY A 95 11.28 5.40 26.91
N LEU A 96 12.57 5.24 27.26
CA LEU A 96 13.01 4.79 28.59
C LEU A 96 12.62 5.76 29.71
N ALA A 97 12.23 7.00 29.36
CA ALA A 97 11.73 8.00 30.29
C ALA A 97 10.48 7.53 31.07
N ASP A 98 9.60 6.71 30.48
CA ASP A 98 8.43 6.15 31.20
C ASP A 98 8.84 5.15 32.29
N ARG A 99 9.93 4.39 32.06
CA ARG A 99 10.49 3.48 33.06
C ARG A 99 11.25 4.22 34.15
N ALA A 100 11.92 5.32 33.80
CA ALA A 100 12.57 6.20 34.76
C ALA A 100 11.54 6.86 35.70
N ALA A 101 10.42 7.36 35.18
CA ALA A 101 9.35 7.96 35.99
C ALA A 101 8.71 6.99 36.99
N ARG A 102 8.56 5.70 36.63
CA ARG A 102 8.06 4.66 37.55
C ARG A 102 9.04 4.32 38.67
N LEU A 103 10.34 4.35 38.38
CA LEU A 103 11.41 4.19 39.37
C LEU A 103 11.43 5.38 40.33
N GLU A 104 11.21 6.59 39.81
CA GLU A 104 11.16 7.82 40.59
C GLU A 104 9.95 7.84 41.53
N SER A 105 8.75 7.48 41.04
CA SER A 105 7.54 7.35 41.86
C SER A 105 7.65 6.25 42.94
N ALA A 106 8.33 5.14 42.63
CA ALA A 106 8.60 4.09 43.61
C ALA A 106 9.60 4.54 44.68
N THR A 107 10.55 5.41 44.32
CA THR A 107 11.52 5.99 45.26
C THR A 107 10.83 6.99 46.20
N GLU A 108 9.98 7.87 45.67
CA GLU A 108 9.16 8.79 46.49
C GLU A 108 8.25 8.07 47.48
N LEU A 109 7.66 6.93 47.09
CA LEU A 109 6.84 6.11 47.99
C LEU A 109 7.67 5.50 49.12
N LEU A 110 8.90 5.05 48.82
CA LEU A 110 9.82 4.52 49.85
C LEU A 110 10.24 5.63 50.83
N ASP A 111 10.47 6.84 50.34
CA ASP A 111 10.78 8.00 51.17
C ASP A 111 9.62 8.36 52.10
N GLN A 112 8.38 8.40 51.59
CA GLN A 112 7.17 8.65 52.38
C GLN A 112 6.94 7.57 53.46
N ILE A 113 7.22 6.30 53.15
CA ILE A 113 7.18 5.22 54.13
C ILE A 113 8.24 5.45 55.22
N GLY A 114 9.44 5.87 54.83
CA GLY A 114 10.51 6.23 55.77
C GLY A 114 10.08 7.33 56.75
N GLU A 115 9.51 8.42 56.23
CA GLU A 115 9.02 9.55 57.04
C GLU A 115 7.91 9.11 58.02
N GLN A 116 6.95 8.31 57.56
CA GLN A 116 5.88 7.77 58.40
C GLN A 116 6.43 6.86 59.52
N VAL A 117 7.44 6.05 59.23
CA VAL A 117 8.09 5.18 60.23
C VAL A 117 8.88 6.00 61.25
N ASP A 118 9.56 7.05 60.82
CA ASP A 118 10.28 7.97 61.71
C ASP A 118 9.33 8.75 62.64
N GLU A 119 8.16 9.14 62.13
CA GLU A 119 7.12 9.78 62.92
C GLU A 119 6.54 8.82 63.98
N LEU A 120 6.29 7.56 63.61
CA LEU A 120 5.87 6.50 64.53
C LEU A 120 6.89 6.28 65.67
N CYS A 121 8.19 6.39 65.39
CA CYS A 121 9.24 6.24 66.39
C CYS A 121 9.24 7.36 67.46
N ARG A 122 8.61 8.51 67.16
CA ARG A 122 8.56 9.67 68.06
C ARG A 122 7.28 9.74 68.90
N LEU A 123 6.31 8.85 68.65
CA LEU A 123 5.02 8.87 69.33
C LEU A 123 5.03 8.18 70.71
N PRO A 124 4.18 8.63 71.65
CA PRO A 124 3.99 7.95 72.94
C PRO A 124 3.40 6.55 72.77
N ARG A 125 3.79 5.59 73.63
CA ARG A 125 3.31 4.18 73.60
C ARG A 125 1.79 4.00 73.54
N GLY A 126 1.01 4.95 74.09
CA GLY A 126 -0.45 4.88 74.07
C GLY A 126 -1.11 5.21 72.71
N GLN A 127 -0.38 5.80 71.76
CA GLN A 127 -0.90 6.21 70.43
C GLN A 127 -0.34 5.36 69.28
N LEU A 128 0.58 4.43 69.59
CA LEU A 128 1.28 3.59 68.63
C LEU A 128 0.34 2.63 67.91
N GLU A 129 -0.63 2.06 68.61
CA GLU A 129 -1.55 1.05 68.05
C GLU A 129 -2.47 1.67 66.99
N GLU A 130 -3.04 2.85 67.26
CA GLU A 130 -3.90 3.59 66.32
C GLU A 130 -3.11 4.06 65.09
N SER A 131 -1.90 4.55 65.29
CA SER A 131 -1.05 5.06 64.20
C SER A 131 -0.52 3.94 63.29
N LEU A 132 -0.23 2.76 63.85
CA LEU A 132 0.15 1.57 63.08
C LEU A 132 -1.01 1.04 62.22
N LEU A 133 -2.25 1.11 62.73
CA LEU A 133 -3.45 0.77 61.97
C LEU A 133 -3.67 1.74 60.81
N ALA A 134 -3.50 3.04 61.05
CA ALA A 134 -3.60 4.09 60.02
C ALA A 134 -2.56 3.90 58.91
N LEU A 135 -1.28 3.64 59.26
CA LEU A 135 -0.22 3.36 58.28
C LEU A 135 -0.53 2.11 57.45
N ARG A 136 -1.01 1.04 58.09
CA ARG A 136 -1.40 -0.20 57.40
C ARG A 136 -2.52 0.04 56.39
N ASP A 137 -3.50 0.85 56.76
CA ASP A 137 -4.66 1.12 55.91
C ASP A 137 -4.30 2.09 54.77
N TRP A 138 -3.43 3.07 55.00
CA TRP A 138 -2.82 3.90 53.96
C TRP A 138 -2.00 3.07 52.95
N LEU A 139 -1.12 2.18 53.44
CA LEU A 139 -0.33 1.27 52.59
C LEU A 139 -1.23 0.35 51.73
N ARG A 140 -2.34 -0.14 52.29
CA ARG A 140 -3.33 -0.91 51.52
C ARG A 140 -4.01 -0.07 50.45
N GLY A 141 -4.32 1.19 50.75
CA GLY A 141 -4.89 2.16 49.82
C GLY A 141 -3.96 2.44 48.64
N GLU A 142 -2.69 2.77 48.91
CA GLU A 142 -1.69 3.01 47.87
C GLU A 142 -1.39 1.75 47.05
N ARG A 143 -1.33 0.58 47.68
CA ARG A 143 -1.18 -0.69 46.96
C ARG A 143 -2.39 -0.99 46.06
N ALA A 144 -3.61 -0.69 46.51
CA ALA A 144 -4.81 -0.87 45.71
C ALA A 144 -4.89 0.14 44.54
N ARG A 145 -4.42 1.38 44.74
CA ARG A 145 -4.30 2.40 43.70
C ARG A 145 -3.32 1.98 42.61
N LEU A 146 -2.11 1.54 42.99
CA LEU A 146 -1.10 1.01 42.07
C LEU A 146 -1.60 -0.25 41.33
N ALA A 147 -2.39 -1.10 42.00
CA ALA A 147 -3.00 -2.29 41.39
C ALA A 147 -4.18 -1.97 40.46
N ALA A 148 -4.93 -0.89 40.70
CA ALA A 148 -6.04 -0.45 39.85
C ALA A 148 -5.57 0.28 38.58
N GLU A 149 -4.42 0.95 38.65
CA GLU A 149 -3.73 1.52 37.48
C GLU A 149 -3.09 0.43 36.60
N ALA A 150 -2.95 -0.79 37.14
CA ALA A 150 -2.41 -1.96 36.47
C ALA A 150 -3.50 -2.79 35.78
N ASN A 151 -3.85 -2.45 34.53
CA ASN A 151 -4.19 -3.45 33.52
C ASN A 151 -3.02 -3.55 32.51
N PRO A 152 -1.90 -4.21 32.90
CA PRO A 152 -0.60 -3.98 32.30
C PRO A 152 -0.35 -4.85 31.07
N ASP A 153 -0.87 -6.06 31.01
CA ASP A 153 -0.43 -7.04 30.00
C ASP A 153 -0.87 -6.67 28.59
N GLN A 154 -2.13 -6.31 28.36
CA GLN A 154 -2.57 -5.93 27.01
C GLN A 154 -2.00 -4.59 26.54
N ARG A 155 -1.92 -3.57 27.42
CA ARG A 155 -1.36 -2.26 27.08
C ARG A 155 0.16 -2.29 26.92
N ALA A 156 0.89 -2.97 27.82
CA ALA A 156 2.33 -3.12 27.70
C ALA A 156 2.70 -3.99 26.49
N GLN A 157 1.94 -5.04 26.18
CA GLN A 157 2.13 -5.81 24.94
C GLN A 157 1.88 -4.95 23.70
N LEU A 158 0.86 -4.09 23.69
CA LEU A 158 0.62 -3.15 22.58
C LEU A 158 1.68 -2.06 22.47
N ILE A 159 2.21 -1.54 23.58
CA ILE A 159 3.30 -0.55 23.58
C ILE A 159 4.61 -1.19 23.13
N VAL A 160 4.89 -2.43 23.56
CA VAL A 160 6.03 -3.20 23.08
C VAL A 160 5.85 -3.56 21.60
N LYS A 161 4.63 -3.89 21.17
CA LYS A 161 4.29 -4.15 19.76
C LYS A 161 4.38 -2.87 18.92
N ASP A 162 4.00 -1.70 19.44
CA ASP A 162 4.18 -0.39 18.79
C ASP A 162 5.67 -0.02 18.71
N ALA A 163 6.43 -0.23 19.79
CA ALA A 163 7.87 0.00 19.80
C ALA A 163 8.62 -0.95 18.83
N PHE A 164 8.21 -2.21 18.77
CA PHE A 164 8.72 -3.19 17.81
C PHE A 164 8.30 -2.85 16.37
N LEU A 165 7.05 -2.42 16.14
CA LEU A 165 6.61 -1.96 14.84
C LEU A 165 7.38 -0.72 14.39
N ARG A 166 7.68 0.25 15.27
CA ARG A 166 8.55 1.40 14.97
C ARG A 166 9.99 0.98 14.65
N LEU A 167 10.47 -0.11 15.24
CA LEU A 167 11.79 -0.70 14.92
C LEU A 167 11.82 -1.34 13.52
N MET A 168 10.72 -1.97 13.11
CA MET A 168 10.64 -2.69 11.84
C MET A 168 10.15 -1.82 10.68
N ALA A 169 9.27 -0.85 10.97
CA ALA A 169 8.54 -0.04 10.01
C ALA A 169 8.28 1.39 10.55
N ALA A 170 8.90 2.39 9.92
CA ALA A 170 8.64 3.79 10.23
C ALA A 170 7.40 4.30 9.48
N ASN A 171 6.54 5.08 10.13
CA ASN A 171 5.39 5.70 9.46
C ASN A 171 5.77 7.04 8.83
N VAL A 172 5.42 7.26 7.57
CA VAL A 172 5.66 8.50 6.84
C VAL A 172 4.32 9.13 6.49
N LYS A 173 4.08 10.33 7.00
CA LYS A 173 2.92 11.16 6.64
C LYS A 173 3.33 12.20 5.61
N LEU A 174 2.57 12.29 4.52
CA LEU A 174 2.74 13.30 3.49
C LEU A 174 1.89 14.54 3.80
N ILE A 175 2.45 15.71 3.53
CA ILE A 175 1.72 16.97 3.44
C ILE A 175 1.93 17.59 2.05
N PRO A 176 0.89 18.19 1.44
CA PRO A 176 -0.42 18.49 2.03
C PRO A 176 -1.48 17.38 1.91
N SER A 177 -1.22 16.28 1.18
CA SER A 177 -2.23 15.24 0.91
C SER A 177 -2.80 14.58 2.17
N GLY A 178 -2.00 14.48 3.24
CA GLY A 178 -2.39 13.85 4.50
C GLY A 178 -2.29 12.32 4.49
N HIS A 179 -1.93 11.73 3.34
CA HIS A 179 -1.72 10.28 3.19
C HIS A 179 -0.55 9.79 4.05
N ASP A 180 -0.67 8.56 4.58
CA ASP A 180 0.35 7.90 5.37
C ASP A 180 0.69 6.51 4.83
N PHE A 181 1.97 6.14 4.95
CA PHE A 181 2.47 4.84 4.53
C PHE A 181 3.64 4.38 5.40
N PHE A 182 3.90 3.08 5.42
CA PHE A 182 5.01 2.50 6.18
C PHE A 182 6.23 2.28 5.29
N VAL A 183 7.41 2.59 5.82
CA VAL A 183 8.73 2.25 5.26
C VAL A 183 9.34 1.12 6.08
N GLU A 184 9.52 -0.04 5.46
CA GLU A 184 9.96 -1.29 6.09
C GLU A 184 11.41 -1.64 5.73
N GLY A 185 12.14 -2.21 6.69
CA GLY A 185 13.50 -2.71 6.45
C GLY A 185 14.44 -1.64 5.88
N ASN A 186 15.07 -1.96 4.74
CA ASN A 186 16.02 -1.11 4.00
C ASN A 186 15.43 -0.52 2.71
N GLU A 187 14.11 -0.48 2.55
CA GLU A 187 13.52 0.17 1.38
C GLU A 187 13.63 1.70 1.48
N SER A 188 13.71 2.36 0.32
CA SER A 188 13.67 3.81 0.25
C SER A 188 12.27 4.36 0.47
N ILE A 189 12.17 5.61 0.92
CA ILE A 189 10.88 6.30 1.09
C ILE A 189 10.09 6.31 -0.22
N LEU A 190 10.75 6.45 -1.38
CA LEU A 190 10.08 6.37 -2.67
C LEU A 190 9.51 4.97 -2.94
N GLU A 191 10.29 3.92 -2.75
CA GLU A 191 9.83 2.53 -2.97
C GLU A 191 8.64 2.20 -2.08
N ALA A 192 8.70 2.58 -0.80
CA ALA A 192 7.61 2.44 0.16
C ALA A 192 6.35 3.22 -0.28
N SER A 193 6.50 4.45 -0.77
CA SER A 193 5.36 5.27 -1.22
C SER A 193 4.66 4.65 -2.42
N VAL A 194 5.43 4.16 -3.40
CA VAL A 194 4.90 3.51 -4.60
C VAL A 194 4.23 2.18 -4.25
N ARG A 195 4.84 1.41 -3.34
CA ARG A 195 4.25 0.16 -2.81
C ARG A 195 2.91 0.42 -2.12
N ALA A 196 2.80 1.54 -1.40
CA ALA A 196 1.56 1.97 -0.74
C ALA A 196 0.54 2.60 -1.70
N GLY A 197 0.83 2.67 -2.99
CA GLY A 197 -0.08 3.22 -4.00
C GLY A 197 0.06 4.73 -4.23
N LEU A 198 0.96 5.40 -3.52
CA LEU A 198 1.09 6.84 -3.61
C LEU A 198 1.95 7.24 -4.80
N THR A 199 1.51 8.26 -5.53
CA THR A 199 2.16 8.70 -6.76
C THR A 199 3.04 9.93 -6.52
N LEU A 200 4.10 9.75 -5.73
CA LEU A 200 5.09 10.81 -5.48
C LEU A 200 5.77 11.26 -6.79
N ASN A 201 6.26 12.50 -6.78
CA ASN A 201 7.10 12.99 -7.86
C ASN A 201 8.43 12.22 -7.92
N TYR A 202 8.79 11.62 -9.06
CA TYR A 202 10.11 11.05 -9.32
C TYR A 202 10.37 10.93 -10.84
N GLY A 203 11.55 10.41 -11.23
CA GLY A 203 11.88 10.13 -12.62
C GLY A 203 12.76 8.89 -12.81
N CYS A 204 13.92 8.85 -12.13
CA CYS A 204 14.92 7.78 -12.27
C CYS A 204 14.89 6.70 -11.17
N SER A 205 14.30 6.99 -10.01
CA SER A 205 14.41 6.15 -8.78
C SER A 205 15.85 5.73 -8.39
N SER A 206 16.87 6.41 -8.89
CA SER A 206 18.29 6.05 -8.70
C SER A 206 19.15 7.18 -8.15
N GLY A 207 18.55 8.30 -7.74
CA GLY A 207 19.27 9.45 -7.19
C GLY A 207 19.86 10.44 -8.21
N ASN A 208 19.59 10.29 -9.52
CA ASN A 208 20.26 11.11 -10.55
C ASN A 208 19.43 12.28 -11.07
N CYS A 209 18.10 12.17 -11.09
CA CYS A 209 17.23 13.18 -11.73
C CYS A 209 16.79 14.33 -10.81
N GLY A 210 16.86 14.16 -9.48
CA GLY A 210 16.33 15.13 -8.52
C GLY A 210 14.80 15.24 -8.43
N GLY A 211 14.04 14.55 -9.28
CA GLY A 211 12.56 14.60 -9.25
C GLY A 211 11.93 14.06 -7.97
N CYS A 212 12.63 13.16 -7.26
CA CYS A 212 12.23 12.57 -5.97
C CYS A 212 12.52 13.49 -4.76
N LYS A 213 12.76 14.78 -5.00
CA LYS A 213 13.11 15.74 -3.95
C LYS A 213 11.90 16.07 -3.09
N ALA A 214 12.03 15.87 -1.79
CA ALA A 214 11.02 16.18 -0.78
C ALA A 214 11.67 16.84 0.44
N ARG A 215 10.89 17.57 1.22
CA ARG A 215 11.37 18.25 2.44
C ARG A 215 10.95 17.48 3.68
N VAL A 216 11.90 17.17 4.54
CA VAL A 216 11.62 16.61 5.87
C VAL A 216 11.14 17.74 6.77
N VAL A 217 9.90 17.61 7.27
CA VAL A 217 9.28 18.55 8.20
C VAL A 217 9.55 18.13 9.63
N SER A 218 9.47 16.83 9.91
CA SER A 218 9.82 16.25 11.21
C SER A 218 10.30 14.81 11.06
N GLY A 219 11.11 14.37 12.02
CA GLY A 219 11.69 13.03 12.07
C GLY A 219 13.05 12.94 11.38
N GLU A 220 13.63 11.76 11.41
CA GLU A 220 15.01 11.51 10.96
C GLU A 220 15.07 10.52 9.79
N THR A 221 15.96 10.80 8.84
CA THR A 221 16.17 9.97 7.66
C THR A 221 17.61 9.51 7.56
N TRP A 222 17.80 8.32 7.01
CA TRP A 222 19.12 7.77 6.76
C TRP A 222 19.39 7.65 5.27
N ARG A 223 20.62 7.91 4.85
CA ARG A 223 21.02 7.78 3.45
C ARG A 223 21.35 6.32 3.14
N LEU A 224 20.52 5.69 2.31
CA LEU A 224 20.70 4.29 1.89
C LEU A 224 21.77 4.12 0.83
N ARG A 225 21.99 5.14 -0.01
CA ARG A 225 22.88 5.06 -1.16
C ARG A 225 23.43 6.43 -1.53
N GLU A 226 24.60 6.41 -2.16
CA GLU A 226 25.15 7.60 -2.82
C GLU A 226 24.29 8.00 -4.01
N HIS A 227 24.35 9.28 -4.36
CA HIS A 227 23.60 9.84 -5.47
C HIS A 227 24.38 10.98 -6.12
N ASP A 228 24.28 11.09 -7.44
CA ASP A 228 25.03 12.09 -8.20
C ASP A 228 24.32 13.44 -8.27
N TYR A 229 23.01 13.48 -7.97
CA TYR A 229 22.27 14.73 -7.98
C TYR A 229 22.73 15.66 -6.86
N VAL A 230 23.11 16.88 -7.23
CA VAL A 230 23.59 17.89 -6.28
C VAL A 230 22.41 18.63 -5.66
N ILE A 231 22.17 18.40 -4.37
CA ILE A 231 21.30 19.24 -3.55
C ILE A 231 22.14 20.41 -3.04
N SER A 232 21.68 21.65 -3.24
CA SER A 232 22.41 22.83 -2.78
C SER A 232 22.50 22.88 -1.25
N GLU A 233 23.52 23.54 -0.70
CA GLU A 233 23.66 23.68 0.76
C GLU A 233 22.46 24.38 1.41
N ARG A 234 21.83 25.31 0.69
CA ARG A 234 20.59 25.96 1.13
C ARG A 234 19.44 24.95 1.22
N GLU A 235 19.28 24.08 0.24
CA GLU A 235 18.24 23.04 0.25
C GLU A 235 18.49 22.00 1.34
N LYS A 236 19.75 21.58 1.55
CA LYS A 236 20.12 20.71 2.67
C LYS A 236 19.77 21.34 4.02
N ALA A 237 20.09 22.63 4.20
CA ALA A 237 19.74 23.36 5.43
C ALA A 237 18.22 23.51 5.65
N MET A 238 17.43 23.47 4.57
CA MET A 238 15.96 23.45 4.63
C MET A 238 15.37 22.04 4.83
N GLY A 239 16.20 21.00 4.95
CA GLY A 239 15.77 19.61 5.16
C GLY A 239 15.36 18.88 3.88
N TYR A 240 15.80 19.32 2.70
CA TYR A 240 15.51 18.60 1.45
C TYR A 240 16.37 17.34 1.29
N ILE A 241 15.71 16.25 0.92
CA ILE A 241 16.30 14.95 0.64
C ILE A 241 15.79 14.39 -0.68
N LEU A 242 16.49 13.38 -1.20
CA LEU A 242 15.98 12.53 -2.27
C LEU A 242 15.32 11.30 -1.66
N THR A 243 13.99 11.18 -1.77
CA THR A 243 13.22 10.05 -1.19
C THR A 243 13.63 8.71 -1.76
N CYS A 244 14.20 8.69 -2.97
CA CYS A 244 14.73 7.51 -3.64
C CYS A 244 16.13 7.07 -3.16
N SER A 245 16.79 7.88 -2.34
CA SER A 245 18.12 7.58 -1.77
C SER A 245 18.12 7.59 -0.24
N HIS A 246 16.97 7.82 0.39
CA HIS A 246 16.83 7.89 1.85
C HIS A 246 15.76 6.92 2.34
N THR A 247 15.98 6.37 3.52
CA THR A 247 14.97 5.62 4.30
C THR A 247 14.57 6.41 5.54
N ALA A 248 13.45 6.03 6.16
CA ALA A 248 12.96 6.61 7.39
C ALA A 248 13.58 5.91 8.60
N VAL A 249 14.21 6.68 9.49
CA VAL A 249 14.72 6.19 10.78
C VAL A 249 13.59 6.23 11.79
N THR A 250 12.95 7.38 11.96
CA THR A 250 11.79 7.56 12.84
C THR A 250 10.52 7.75 12.02
N ASP A 251 9.37 7.87 12.69
CA ASP A 251 8.17 8.39 12.04
C ASP A 251 8.49 9.78 11.43
N LEU A 252 8.09 9.99 10.17
CA LEU A 252 8.39 11.19 9.38
C LEU A 252 7.13 11.96 9.03
N VAL A 253 7.28 13.28 8.94
CA VAL A 253 6.37 14.13 8.17
C VAL A 253 7.16 14.70 7.00
N LEU A 254 6.73 14.42 5.78
CA LEU A 254 7.37 14.87 4.55
C LEU A 254 6.44 15.82 3.80
N GLU A 255 6.97 16.96 3.39
CA GLU A 255 6.35 17.79 2.36
C GLU A 255 6.84 17.32 0.99
N ALA A 256 5.91 16.77 0.20
CA ALA A 256 6.20 16.23 -1.11
C ALA A 256 5.01 16.47 -2.05
N ALA A 257 5.32 16.63 -3.34
CA ALA A 257 4.31 16.68 -4.38
C ALA A 257 3.85 15.25 -4.71
N GLU A 258 2.55 15.02 -4.57
CA GLU A 258 1.85 13.78 -4.89
C GLU A 258 0.82 14.06 -5.97
N ALA A 259 0.77 13.22 -7.00
CA ALA A 259 -0.31 13.22 -7.97
C ALA A 259 -1.51 12.48 -7.39
N ASN A 260 -2.66 13.16 -7.29
CA ASN A 260 -3.91 12.56 -6.79
C ASN A 260 -4.84 12.19 -7.94
N ARG A 261 -4.66 12.82 -9.11
CA ARG A 261 -5.46 12.60 -10.32
C ARG A 261 -4.57 12.24 -11.49
N ALA A 262 -5.15 11.55 -12.47
CA ALA A 262 -4.50 11.24 -13.74
C ALA A 262 -3.92 12.49 -14.44
N GLU A 263 -4.59 13.62 -14.31
CA GLU A 263 -4.21 14.93 -14.89
C GLU A 263 -2.99 15.56 -14.21
N ASP A 264 -2.68 15.18 -12.97
CA ASP A 264 -1.54 15.71 -12.21
C ASP A 264 -0.22 15.10 -12.71
N LEU A 265 -0.28 14.01 -13.48
CA LEU A 265 0.90 13.33 -13.99
C LEU A 265 1.47 14.03 -15.23
N PRO A 266 2.80 14.20 -15.31
CA PRO A 266 3.43 14.82 -16.46
C PRO A 266 3.39 13.89 -17.67
N TYR A 267 3.11 14.46 -18.84
CA TYR A 267 3.36 13.79 -20.10
C TYR A 267 4.87 13.64 -20.32
N GLN A 268 5.31 12.41 -20.60
CA GLN A 268 6.70 11.99 -20.67
C GLN A 268 6.92 11.21 -21.97
N GLU A 269 8.08 11.40 -22.58
CA GLU A 269 8.54 10.60 -23.71
C GLU A 269 9.76 9.80 -23.27
N ILE A 270 9.68 8.47 -23.36
CA ILE A 270 10.69 7.56 -22.83
C ILE A 270 11.13 6.60 -23.92
N ARG A 271 12.42 6.68 -24.25
CA ARG A 271 13.07 5.71 -25.13
C ARG A 271 13.35 4.42 -24.37
N ALA A 272 12.56 3.40 -24.65
CA ALA A 272 12.67 2.08 -24.05
C ALA A 272 13.28 1.07 -25.04
N SER A 273 13.70 -0.07 -24.50
CA SER A 273 14.18 -1.20 -25.30
C SER A 273 13.16 -2.33 -25.27
N LEU A 274 12.87 -2.91 -26.42
CA LEU A 274 12.03 -4.08 -26.54
C LEU A 274 12.72 -5.27 -25.88
N ARG A 275 12.11 -5.86 -24.85
CA ARG A 275 12.69 -6.99 -24.12
C ARG A 275 12.16 -8.33 -24.57
N LYS A 276 10.84 -8.43 -24.76
CA LYS A 276 10.19 -9.69 -25.08
C LYS A 276 8.96 -9.45 -25.95
N LEU A 277 8.77 -10.32 -26.94
CA LEU A 277 7.48 -10.55 -27.58
C LEU A 277 7.04 -11.97 -27.26
N GLU A 278 5.78 -12.13 -26.88
CA GLU A 278 5.18 -13.42 -26.59
C GLU A 278 3.84 -13.52 -27.31
N ARG A 279 3.68 -14.54 -28.17
CA ARG A 279 2.41 -14.79 -28.86
C ARG A 279 1.46 -15.46 -27.87
N LEU A 280 0.34 -14.79 -27.57
CA LEU A 280 -0.69 -15.30 -26.65
C LEU A 280 -1.78 -16.07 -27.38
N GLY A 281 -1.91 -15.85 -28.68
CA GLY A 281 -2.89 -16.49 -29.56
C GLY A 281 -2.59 -16.18 -31.03
N PRO A 282 -3.51 -16.54 -31.95
CA PRO A 282 -3.35 -16.26 -33.37
C PRO A 282 -3.34 -14.74 -33.69
N ASP A 283 -4.07 -13.96 -32.90
CA ASP A 283 -4.33 -12.54 -33.11
C ASP A 283 -3.90 -11.64 -31.93
N LEU A 284 -3.20 -12.18 -30.92
CA LEU A 284 -2.79 -11.41 -29.74
C LEU A 284 -1.31 -11.64 -29.39
N VAL A 285 -0.57 -10.55 -29.18
CA VAL A 285 0.83 -10.56 -28.77
C VAL A 285 1.00 -9.73 -27.49
N ALA A 286 1.72 -10.27 -26.52
CA ALA A 286 2.23 -9.50 -25.39
C ALA A 286 3.61 -8.93 -25.72
N LEU A 287 3.75 -7.62 -25.55
CA LEU A 287 4.96 -6.87 -25.80
C LEU A 287 5.47 -6.31 -24.47
N SER A 288 6.71 -6.63 -24.13
CA SER A 288 7.39 -6.11 -22.94
C SER A 288 8.52 -5.18 -23.36
N ILE A 289 8.47 -3.94 -22.86
CA ILE A 289 9.56 -2.96 -23.02
C ILE A 289 10.19 -2.66 -21.67
N GLN A 290 11.46 -2.29 -21.71
CA GLN A 290 12.19 -1.85 -20.53
C GLN A 290 12.71 -0.43 -20.71
N THR A 291 12.31 0.44 -19.79
CA THR A 291 12.78 1.82 -19.73
C THR A 291 14.23 1.87 -19.19
N PRO A 292 14.98 2.94 -19.49
CA PRO A 292 16.29 3.17 -18.90
C PRO A 292 16.17 3.37 -17.38
N ARG A 293 17.27 3.11 -16.66
CA ARG A 293 17.32 3.39 -15.22
C ARG A 293 17.23 4.89 -14.90
N THR A 294 17.59 5.74 -15.84
CA THR A 294 17.58 7.19 -15.66
C THR A 294 16.20 7.81 -15.83
N GLN A 295 15.24 7.09 -16.44
CA GLN A 295 13.90 7.60 -16.70
C GLN A 295 12.91 6.44 -16.83
N THR A 296 11.97 6.38 -15.90
CA THR A 296 10.87 5.41 -15.86
C THR A 296 9.56 6.09 -16.22
N LEU A 297 8.59 5.33 -16.72
CA LEU A 297 7.28 5.89 -17.03
C LEU A 297 6.48 5.99 -15.74
N ARG A 298 6.07 7.21 -15.38
CA ARG A 298 5.11 7.44 -14.30
C ARG A 298 3.70 7.47 -14.89
N PHE A 299 2.85 6.59 -14.38
CA PHE A 299 1.46 6.42 -14.79
C PHE A 299 0.65 5.89 -13.59
N MET A 300 -0.67 6.07 -13.62
CA MET A 300 -1.62 5.40 -12.72
C MET A 300 -2.11 4.11 -13.35
N ALA A 301 -2.43 3.11 -12.53
CA ALA A 301 -2.92 1.83 -13.01
C ALA A 301 -4.16 2.01 -13.90
N GLY A 302 -4.18 1.32 -15.04
CA GLY A 302 -5.26 1.43 -16.04
C GLY A 302 -5.02 2.44 -17.18
N GLN A 303 -4.05 3.35 -17.04
CA GLN A 303 -3.72 4.32 -18.10
C GLN A 303 -3.07 3.69 -19.34
N ARG A 304 -3.05 4.47 -20.43
CA ARG A 304 -2.45 4.13 -21.73
C ARG A 304 -1.13 4.85 -21.95
N ALA A 305 -0.37 4.35 -22.93
CA ALA A 305 0.74 5.06 -23.55
C ALA A 305 0.71 4.88 -25.08
N LEU A 306 1.16 5.90 -25.79
CA LEU A 306 1.47 5.82 -27.22
C LEU A 306 2.82 5.12 -27.39
N LEU A 307 2.81 3.95 -28.02
CA LEU A 307 4.03 3.27 -28.41
C LEU A 307 4.38 3.61 -29.85
N THR A 308 5.60 4.09 -30.08
CA THR A 308 6.15 4.38 -31.41
C THR A 308 7.34 3.47 -31.67
N LEU A 309 7.25 2.65 -32.72
CA LEU A 309 8.33 1.79 -33.19
C LEU A 309 9.42 2.62 -33.85
N GLU A 310 10.63 2.05 -33.95
CA GLU A 310 11.77 2.69 -34.65
C GLU A 310 11.46 3.02 -36.12
N SER A 311 10.60 2.22 -36.76
CA SER A 311 10.11 2.42 -38.13
C SER A 311 9.09 3.56 -38.28
N GLY A 312 8.60 4.12 -37.17
CA GLY A 312 7.73 5.30 -37.14
C GLY A 312 6.24 5.00 -36.95
N GLU A 313 5.81 3.75 -37.06
CA GLU A 313 4.43 3.36 -36.75
C GLU A 313 4.17 3.53 -35.26
N SER A 314 2.98 4.01 -34.92
CA SER A 314 2.60 4.23 -33.53
C SER A 314 1.18 3.83 -33.24
N ARG A 315 0.92 3.44 -31.99
CA ARG A 315 -0.42 3.06 -31.52
C ARG A 315 -0.56 3.32 -30.02
N GLU A 316 -1.71 3.86 -29.63
CA GLU A 316 -2.10 3.94 -28.22
C GLU A 316 -2.50 2.56 -27.71
N LEU A 317 -1.89 2.14 -26.60
CA LEU A 317 -2.16 0.87 -25.97
C LEU A 317 -2.26 1.04 -24.46
N PRO A 318 -3.22 0.37 -23.81
CA PRO A 318 -3.25 0.28 -22.35
C PRO A 318 -1.99 -0.37 -21.79
N ILE A 319 -1.49 0.18 -20.69
CA ILE A 319 -0.37 -0.39 -19.97
C ILE A 319 -0.90 -1.55 -19.12
N ALA A 320 -0.45 -2.77 -19.40
CA ALA A 320 -0.91 -4.01 -18.74
C ALA A 320 -0.16 -4.36 -17.46
N SER A 321 0.92 -3.64 -17.16
CA SER A 321 1.73 -3.82 -15.95
C SER A 321 1.30 -2.85 -14.84
N CYS A 322 1.54 -3.26 -13.60
CA CYS A 322 1.39 -2.41 -12.42
C CYS A 322 2.34 -1.18 -12.46
N PRO A 323 1.87 0.03 -12.07
CA PRO A 323 2.72 1.23 -11.95
C PRO A 323 3.84 1.09 -10.92
N CYS A 324 3.70 0.16 -9.96
CA CYS A 324 4.76 -0.21 -9.03
C CYS A 324 6.04 -0.72 -9.74
N ASN A 325 5.95 -1.06 -11.03
CA ASN A 325 7.07 -1.43 -11.88
C ASN A 325 7.15 -0.57 -13.16
N GLY A 326 7.28 0.75 -13.00
CA GLY A 326 7.42 1.71 -14.12
C GLY A 326 8.64 1.52 -15.02
N ARG A 327 9.52 0.54 -14.73
CA ARG A 327 10.65 0.16 -15.58
C ARG A 327 10.33 -0.95 -16.57
N HIS A 328 9.45 -1.89 -16.21
CA HIS A 328 9.10 -3.03 -17.04
C HIS A 328 7.64 -2.94 -17.43
N LEU A 329 7.39 -2.36 -18.60
CA LEU A 329 6.05 -2.11 -19.09
C LEU A 329 5.59 -3.24 -19.99
N TRP A 330 4.34 -3.67 -19.81
CA TRP A 330 3.70 -4.68 -20.63
C TRP A 330 2.53 -4.08 -21.40
N PHE A 331 2.34 -4.53 -22.63
CA PHE A 331 1.25 -4.13 -23.52
C PHE A 331 0.71 -5.35 -24.26
N TYR A 332 -0.59 -5.34 -24.57
CA TYR A 332 -1.20 -6.36 -25.42
C TYR A 332 -1.59 -5.74 -26.75
N VAL A 333 -1.11 -6.34 -27.83
CA VAL A 333 -1.34 -5.89 -29.21
C VAL A 333 -2.21 -6.92 -29.91
N ARG A 334 -3.46 -6.54 -30.20
CA ARG A 334 -4.33 -7.32 -31.06
C ARG A 334 -4.04 -7.01 -32.52
N ARG A 335 -3.98 -8.06 -33.35
CA ARG A 335 -3.80 -7.94 -34.80
C ARG A 335 -4.98 -7.20 -35.42
N GLN A 336 -4.69 -6.08 -36.05
CA GLN A 336 -5.63 -5.28 -36.84
C GLN A 336 -5.03 -4.93 -38.19
N ALA A 337 -5.86 -4.41 -39.09
CA ALA A 337 -5.44 -3.91 -40.40
C ALA A 337 -4.76 -2.53 -40.28
N ASP A 338 -3.71 -2.45 -39.46
CA ASP A 338 -2.93 -1.25 -39.21
C ASP A 338 -1.41 -1.54 -39.34
N ALA A 339 -0.61 -0.52 -39.64
CA ALA A 339 0.82 -0.67 -39.89
C ALA A 339 1.60 -1.10 -38.63
N PHE A 340 1.17 -0.68 -37.44
CA PHE A 340 1.81 -1.01 -36.17
C PHE A 340 1.64 -2.51 -35.84
N SER A 341 0.41 -3.02 -35.97
CA SER A 341 0.07 -4.43 -35.83
C SER A 341 0.86 -5.28 -36.82
N GLU A 342 0.87 -4.93 -38.10
CA GLU A 342 1.64 -5.69 -39.09
C GLU A 342 3.15 -5.68 -38.77
N ALA A 343 3.71 -4.57 -38.29
CA ALA A 343 5.09 -4.52 -37.83
C ALA A 343 5.36 -5.42 -36.60
N VAL A 344 4.49 -5.39 -35.59
CA VAL A 344 4.58 -6.25 -34.39
C VAL A 344 4.53 -7.72 -34.75
N PHE A 345 3.58 -8.11 -35.60
CA PHE A 345 3.39 -9.50 -36.02
C PHE A 345 4.38 -9.96 -37.10
N GLY A 346 4.99 -9.02 -37.83
CA GLY A 346 6.03 -9.23 -38.84
C GLY A 346 7.40 -9.59 -38.28
N GLY A 347 7.59 -9.53 -36.96
CA GLY A 347 8.76 -10.07 -36.27
C GLY A 347 9.73 -9.02 -35.74
N LEU A 348 9.26 -8.17 -34.81
CA LEU A 348 10.12 -7.28 -34.04
C LEU A 348 11.20 -8.07 -33.28
N ARG A 349 12.39 -7.47 -33.17
CA ARG A 349 13.55 -8.10 -32.54
C ARG A 349 13.78 -7.55 -31.13
N PRO A 350 14.00 -8.40 -30.12
CA PRO A 350 14.47 -7.95 -28.83
C PRO A 350 15.71 -7.06 -28.97
N GLY A 351 15.76 -5.96 -28.21
CA GLY A 351 16.79 -4.93 -28.26
C GLY A 351 16.43 -3.71 -29.12
N GLN A 352 15.43 -3.80 -30.00
CA GLN A 352 14.95 -2.64 -30.77
C GLN A 352 14.46 -1.51 -29.85
N LEU A 353 14.63 -0.28 -30.31
CA LEU A 353 14.17 0.89 -29.58
C LEU A 353 12.69 1.12 -29.85
N VAL A 354 11.95 1.42 -28.78
CA VAL A 354 10.53 1.79 -28.82
C VAL A 354 10.37 3.02 -27.95
N THR A 355 9.69 4.03 -28.45
CA THR A 355 9.39 5.23 -27.68
C THR A 355 8.01 5.09 -27.06
N ALA A 356 7.93 5.16 -25.73
CA ALA A 356 6.67 5.18 -25.00
C ALA A 356 6.37 6.63 -24.58
N SER A 357 5.24 7.16 -25.03
CA SER A 357 4.80 8.53 -24.74
C SER A 357 3.49 8.52 -23.95
N GLY A 358 3.46 9.16 -22.78
CA GLY A 358 2.32 9.13 -21.89
C GLY A 358 2.65 9.64 -20.49
N PRO A 359 1.76 9.44 -19.50
CA PRO A 359 0.56 8.63 -19.59
C PRO A 359 -0.61 9.35 -20.26
N LEU A 360 -1.60 8.58 -20.70
CA LEU A 360 -2.84 9.04 -21.31
C LEU A 360 -4.04 8.32 -20.68
N GLY A 361 -5.20 8.96 -20.67
CA GLY A 361 -6.46 8.39 -20.18
C GLY A 361 -6.72 8.62 -18.69
N ASP A 362 -8.00 8.52 -18.33
CA ASP A 362 -8.58 8.75 -17.01
C ASP A 362 -9.19 7.47 -16.39
N PHE A 363 -9.08 6.33 -17.07
CA PHE A 363 -9.44 5.02 -16.55
C PHE A 363 -8.43 4.57 -15.50
N VAL A 364 -8.65 4.99 -14.25
CA VAL A 364 -7.75 4.73 -13.12
C VAL A 364 -8.48 4.09 -11.95
N LEU A 365 -7.73 3.35 -11.12
CA LEU A 365 -8.22 2.84 -9.86
C LEU A 365 -8.53 4.00 -8.91
N ARG A 366 -9.60 3.88 -8.12
CA ARG A 366 -9.85 4.79 -7.01
C ARG A 366 -9.24 4.22 -5.73
N ASP A 367 -8.03 4.65 -5.42
CA ASP A 367 -7.21 4.08 -4.36
C ASP A 367 -7.77 4.33 -2.95
N GLU A 368 -8.61 5.36 -2.76
CA GLU A 368 -9.27 5.62 -1.47
C GLU A 368 -10.51 4.76 -1.24
N ALA A 369 -11.08 4.21 -2.32
CA ALA A 369 -12.31 3.44 -2.26
C ALA A 369 -12.03 2.03 -1.74
N SER A 370 -12.61 1.69 -0.60
CA SER A 370 -12.53 0.33 -0.04
C SER A 370 -13.77 -0.52 -0.38
N GLU A 371 -14.71 -0.02 -1.19
CA GLU A 371 -15.89 -0.76 -1.63
C GLU A 371 -15.48 -1.92 -2.56
N PRO A 372 -16.26 -3.02 -2.66
CA PRO A 372 -15.94 -4.13 -3.56
C PRO A 372 -15.71 -3.67 -5.00
N ALA A 373 -14.66 -4.19 -5.64
CA ALA A 373 -14.30 -3.85 -7.02
C ALA A 373 -14.59 -5.03 -7.96
N ILE A 374 -15.40 -4.77 -8.99
CA ILE A 374 -15.76 -5.74 -10.02
C ILE A 374 -15.09 -5.32 -11.32
N PHE A 375 -14.24 -6.20 -11.83
CA PHE A 375 -13.51 -6.01 -13.07
C PHE A 375 -14.15 -6.85 -14.17
N ILE A 376 -14.44 -6.21 -15.30
CA ILE A 376 -15.00 -6.84 -16.48
C ILE A 376 -14.06 -6.57 -17.64
N ALA A 377 -13.43 -7.64 -18.13
CA ALA A 377 -12.56 -7.59 -19.30
C ALA A 377 -13.23 -8.29 -20.48
N HIS A 378 -13.26 -7.63 -21.63
CA HIS A 378 -13.61 -8.22 -22.91
C HIS A 378 -12.35 -8.33 -23.77
N GLY A 379 -11.95 -9.56 -24.11
CA GLY A 379 -10.77 -9.83 -24.94
C GLY A 379 -9.48 -9.24 -24.37
N ASP A 380 -8.88 -8.30 -25.10
CA ASP A 380 -7.63 -7.59 -24.78
C ASP A 380 -7.83 -6.42 -23.81
N GLY A 381 -9.09 -6.10 -23.46
CA GLY A 381 -9.44 -5.27 -22.33
C GLY A 381 -8.93 -5.80 -20.98
N ILE A 382 -8.41 -7.02 -20.95
CA ILE A 382 -7.65 -7.54 -19.81
C ILE A 382 -6.36 -6.74 -19.55
N ALA A 383 -5.79 -6.01 -20.53
CA ALA A 383 -4.59 -5.20 -20.32
C ALA A 383 -4.78 -4.15 -19.19
N PRO A 384 -5.65 -3.13 -19.34
CA PRO A 384 -5.82 -2.13 -18.29
C PRO A 384 -6.39 -2.74 -16.99
N ILE A 385 -7.26 -3.74 -17.09
CA ILE A 385 -7.84 -4.44 -15.93
C ILE A 385 -6.76 -5.17 -15.12
N LYS A 386 -5.82 -5.82 -15.78
CA LYS A 386 -4.67 -6.46 -15.14
C LYS A 386 -3.82 -5.43 -14.39
N SER A 387 -3.56 -4.26 -15.00
CA SER A 387 -2.83 -3.18 -14.34
C SER A 387 -3.55 -2.72 -13.07
N LEU A 388 -4.87 -2.54 -13.12
CA LEU A 388 -5.71 -2.19 -11.96
C LEU A 388 -5.65 -3.26 -10.87
N ILE A 389 -5.83 -4.54 -11.22
CA ILE A 389 -5.83 -5.64 -10.25
C ILE A 389 -4.46 -5.80 -9.59
N GLU A 390 -3.36 -5.80 -10.36
CA GLU A 390 -2.02 -5.91 -9.77
C GLU A 390 -1.70 -4.73 -8.85
N HIS A 391 -2.19 -3.53 -9.18
CA HIS A 391 -2.04 -2.37 -8.32
C HIS A 391 -2.90 -2.49 -7.05
N ALA A 392 -4.17 -2.87 -7.20
CA ALA A 392 -5.09 -3.08 -6.10
C ALA A 392 -4.58 -4.11 -5.08
N VAL A 393 -3.98 -5.20 -5.57
CA VAL A 393 -3.34 -6.23 -4.73
C VAL A 393 -2.09 -5.69 -4.03
N SER A 394 -1.34 -4.79 -4.68
CA SER A 394 -0.17 -4.14 -4.07
C SER A 394 -0.55 -3.23 -2.90
N ILE A 395 -1.60 -2.42 -3.06
CA ILE A 395 -2.02 -1.43 -2.05
C ILE A 395 -2.82 -2.05 -0.89
N ASP A 396 -3.43 -3.24 -1.10
CA ASP A 396 -4.13 -4.02 -0.08
C ASP A 396 -5.27 -3.25 0.64
N HIS A 397 -5.98 -2.44 -0.14
CA HIS A 397 -6.98 -1.48 0.37
C HIS A 397 -8.43 -1.80 -0.05
N ILE A 398 -8.63 -2.66 -1.04
CA ILE A 398 -9.96 -3.03 -1.53
C ILE A 398 -10.45 -4.29 -0.81
N GLU A 399 -11.70 -4.26 -0.36
CA GLU A 399 -12.33 -5.31 0.47
C GLU A 399 -12.38 -6.66 -0.26
N SER A 400 -12.87 -6.66 -1.51
CA SER A 400 -12.93 -7.86 -2.34
C SER A 400 -12.88 -7.51 -3.83
N PHE A 401 -12.44 -8.50 -4.60
CA PHE A 401 -12.23 -8.39 -6.04
C PHE A 401 -13.01 -9.49 -6.75
N GLN A 402 -13.66 -9.15 -7.85
CA GLN A 402 -14.20 -10.14 -8.78
C GLN A 402 -13.77 -9.79 -10.20
N LEU A 403 -13.15 -10.73 -10.91
CA LEU A 403 -12.81 -10.60 -12.33
C LEU A 403 -13.72 -11.49 -13.16
N TYR A 404 -14.49 -10.88 -14.06
CA TYR A 404 -15.13 -11.53 -15.19
C TYR A 404 -14.31 -11.26 -16.45
N TRP A 405 -13.84 -12.31 -17.11
CA TRP A 405 -13.06 -12.14 -18.34
C TRP A 405 -13.64 -12.96 -19.48
N ASP A 406 -14.26 -12.28 -20.44
CA ASP A 406 -14.80 -12.88 -21.65
C ASP A 406 -13.72 -12.91 -22.74
N THR A 407 -13.28 -14.10 -23.11
CA THR A 407 -12.25 -14.31 -24.12
C THR A 407 -12.51 -15.61 -24.90
N PRO A 408 -12.30 -15.62 -26.23
CA PRO A 408 -12.46 -16.85 -27.02
C PRO A 408 -11.47 -17.96 -26.65
N TYR A 409 -10.42 -17.65 -25.89
CA TYR A 409 -9.31 -18.57 -25.61
C TYR A 409 -8.91 -18.60 -24.11
N PRO A 410 -9.81 -18.92 -23.18
CA PRO A 410 -9.50 -18.82 -21.75
C PRO A 410 -8.42 -19.82 -21.31
N GLU A 411 -8.27 -20.98 -21.94
CA GLU A 411 -7.30 -21.99 -21.48
C GLU A 411 -5.92 -21.89 -22.14
N ALA A 412 -5.83 -21.30 -23.34
CA ALA A 412 -4.59 -21.18 -24.09
C ALA A 412 -3.72 -19.98 -23.66
N HIS A 413 -4.27 -19.07 -22.85
CA HIS A 413 -3.58 -17.85 -22.43
C HIS A 413 -2.90 -18.01 -21.08
N HIS A 414 -1.62 -17.65 -20.99
CA HIS A 414 -0.91 -17.55 -19.70
C HIS A 414 -1.64 -16.61 -18.72
N GLN A 415 -2.45 -15.67 -19.23
CA GLN A 415 -3.18 -14.70 -18.41
C GLN A 415 -4.33 -15.35 -17.64
N ALA A 416 -4.87 -16.45 -18.12
CA ALA A 416 -5.87 -17.20 -17.35
C ALA A 416 -5.22 -18.03 -16.25
N GLN A 417 -3.96 -18.45 -16.45
CA GLN A 417 -3.16 -19.01 -15.36
C GLN A 417 -2.86 -17.94 -14.31
N TRP A 418 -2.58 -16.70 -14.73
CA TRP A 418 -2.45 -15.55 -13.81
C TRP A 418 -3.73 -15.32 -12.99
N GLY A 419 -4.90 -15.29 -13.63
CA GLY A 419 -6.18 -15.12 -12.93
C GLY A 419 -6.48 -16.26 -11.95
N ARG A 420 -6.22 -17.52 -12.35
CA ARG A 420 -6.33 -18.68 -11.45
C ARG A 420 -5.33 -18.63 -10.29
N ALA A 421 -4.08 -18.27 -10.57
CA ALA A 421 -3.04 -18.14 -9.56
C ALA A 421 -3.39 -17.06 -8.54
N LEU A 422 -3.96 -15.93 -8.97
CA LEU A 422 -4.46 -14.89 -8.05
C LEU A 422 -5.61 -15.39 -7.19
N ARG A 423 -6.59 -16.09 -7.78
CA ARG A 423 -7.70 -16.69 -7.02
C ARG A 423 -7.21 -17.72 -6.01
N ASP A 424 -6.25 -18.54 -6.37
CA ASP A 424 -5.69 -19.56 -5.47
C ASP A 424 -4.79 -18.94 -4.39
N ALA A 425 -4.32 -17.71 -4.60
CA ALA A 425 -3.44 -16.96 -3.71
C ALA A 425 -4.19 -16.00 -2.77
N LEU A 426 -5.32 -15.45 -3.19
CA LEU A 426 -6.05 -14.38 -2.49
C LEU A 426 -7.46 -14.85 -2.14
N ASP A 427 -7.75 -14.95 -0.84
CA ASP A 427 -9.05 -15.39 -0.34
C ASP A 427 -10.20 -14.44 -0.74
N ASN A 428 -9.89 -13.18 -1.04
CA ASN A 428 -10.85 -12.14 -1.43
C ASN A 428 -10.87 -11.86 -2.95
N PHE A 429 -10.31 -12.74 -3.78
CA PHE A 429 -10.31 -12.59 -5.25
C PHE A 429 -11.09 -13.72 -5.94
N GLY A 430 -12.18 -13.35 -6.60
CA GLY A 430 -12.93 -14.24 -7.48
C GLY A 430 -12.53 -14.08 -8.95
N PHE A 431 -12.51 -15.20 -9.68
CA PHE A 431 -12.18 -15.22 -11.11
C PHE A 431 -13.11 -16.15 -11.88
N THR A 432 -13.83 -15.57 -12.83
CA THR A 432 -14.79 -16.27 -13.69
C THR A 432 -14.44 -16.01 -15.16
N PRO A 433 -13.82 -16.98 -15.87
CA PRO A 433 -13.61 -16.87 -17.30
C PRO A 433 -14.91 -17.16 -18.07
N LEU A 434 -15.13 -16.45 -19.17
CA LEU A 434 -16.25 -16.65 -20.10
C LEU A 434 -15.72 -16.82 -21.52
N VAL A 435 -16.50 -17.52 -22.35
CA VAL A 435 -16.24 -17.73 -23.80
C VAL A 435 -17.48 -17.36 -24.64
N SER A 436 -18.49 -16.78 -24.01
CA SER A 436 -19.79 -16.56 -24.64
C SER A 436 -19.74 -15.47 -25.71
N GLY A 437 -18.89 -14.45 -25.51
CA GLY A 437 -18.93 -13.22 -26.29
C GLY A 437 -20.20 -12.38 -26.10
N ARG A 438 -21.09 -12.77 -25.17
CA ARG A 438 -22.43 -12.21 -25.01
C ARG A 438 -22.58 -11.51 -23.67
N VAL A 439 -22.98 -10.25 -23.73
CA VAL A 439 -23.20 -9.44 -22.52
C VAL A 439 -24.34 -9.99 -21.67
N GLU A 440 -25.36 -10.63 -22.27
CA GLU A 440 -26.47 -11.22 -21.50
C GLU A 440 -26.00 -12.33 -20.56
N ASP A 441 -25.07 -13.18 -21.01
CA ASP A 441 -24.55 -14.30 -20.23
C ASP A 441 -23.68 -13.79 -19.07
N LEU A 442 -22.86 -12.77 -19.32
CA LEU A 442 -22.13 -12.04 -18.28
C LEU A 442 -23.08 -11.43 -17.23
N MET A 443 -24.14 -10.76 -17.67
CA MET A 443 -25.10 -10.12 -16.76
C MET A 443 -25.95 -11.13 -15.98
N ALA A 444 -26.13 -12.36 -16.50
CA ALA A 444 -26.76 -13.44 -15.76
C ALA A 444 -25.86 -13.94 -14.63
N LEU A 445 -24.54 -14.08 -14.88
CA LEU A 445 -23.56 -14.45 -13.86
C LEU A 445 -23.44 -13.38 -12.78
N ILE A 446 -23.32 -12.11 -13.15
CA ILE A 446 -23.27 -10.98 -12.20
C ILE A 446 -24.49 -11.01 -11.26
N ARG A 447 -25.68 -11.32 -11.77
CA ARG A 447 -26.91 -11.42 -10.97
C ARG A 447 -26.97 -12.67 -10.09
N ALA A 448 -26.30 -13.74 -10.47
CA ALA A 448 -26.25 -14.98 -9.69
C ALA A 448 -25.18 -14.91 -8.59
N ASP A 449 -24.03 -14.32 -8.91
CA ASP A 449 -22.85 -14.29 -8.04
C ASP A 449 -22.91 -13.16 -6.99
N LEU A 450 -23.52 -12.02 -7.33
CA LEU A 450 -23.50 -10.83 -6.49
C LEU A 450 -24.86 -10.57 -5.83
N THR A 451 -24.88 -10.61 -4.50
CA THR A 451 -26.09 -10.37 -3.71
C THR A 451 -26.53 -8.90 -3.75
N GLU A 452 -25.59 -7.96 -3.75
CA GLU A 452 -25.87 -6.51 -3.80
C GLU A 452 -24.90 -5.79 -4.78
N PRO A 453 -25.19 -5.82 -6.09
CA PRO A 453 -24.28 -5.27 -7.11
C PRO A 453 -24.19 -3.74 -7.08
N THR A 454 -25.19 -3.04 -6.54
CA THR A 454 -25.25 -1.56 -6.52
C THR A 454 -24.24 -0.94 -5.55
N GLY A 455 -23.78 -1.70 -4.55
CA GLY A 455 -22.75 -1.28 -3.59
C GLY A 455 -21.32 -1.34 -4.12
N ALA A 456 -21.10 -2.01 -5.24
CA ALA A 456 -19.78 -2.24 -5.81
C ALA A 456 -19.41 -1.22 -6.91
N ARG A 457 -18.11 -1.09 -7.15
CA ARG A 457 -17.56 -0.28 -8.25
C ARG A 457 -17.15 -1.18 -9.41
N PHE A 458 -17.55 -0.80 -10.62
CA PHE A 458 -17.30 -1.55 -11.83
C PHE A 458 -16.21 -0.87 -12.68
N TYR A 459 -15.28 -1.69 -13.15
CA TYR A 459 -14.25 -1.31 -14.12
C TYR A 459 -14.42 -2.20 -15.35
N VAL A 460 -14.81 -1.61 -16.48
CA VAL A 460 -15.14 -2.34 -17.71
C VAL A 460 -14.17 -1.95 -18.82
N ALA A 461 -13.49 -2.91 -19.43
CA ALA A 461 -12.57 -2.62 -20.53
C ALA A 461 -12.66 -3.62 -21.70
N GLY A 462 -12.43 -3.13 -22.91
CA GLY A 462 -12.37 -3.95 -24.14
C GLY A 462 -12.97 -3.25 -25.36
N PRO A 463 -13.45 -3.98 -26.38
CA PRO A 463 -14.01 -3.38 -27.58
C PRO A 463 -15.19 -2.45 -27.30
N ALA A 464 -15.27 -1.33 -28.02
CA ALA A 464 -16.25 -0.27 -27.80
C ALA A 464 -17.71 -0.74 -27.83
N GLU A 465 -18.05 -1.76 -28.64
CA GLU A 465 -19.39 -2.34 -28.67
C GLU A 465 -19.73 -3.07 -27.35
N SER A 466 -18.87 -3.99 -26.92
CA SER A 466 -19.04 -4.76 -25.69
C SER A 466 -19.02 -3.88 -24.43
N VAL A 467 -18.14 -2.89 -24.38
CA VAL A 467 -18.03 -1.94 -23.26
C VAL A 467 -19.32 -1.12 -23.14
N ARG A 468 -19.81 -0.52 -24.24
CA ARG A 468 -21.04 0.27 -24.22
C ARG A 468 -22.26 -0.57 -23.87
N ALA A 469 -22.36 -1.79 -24.40
CA ALA A 469 -23.44 -2.72 -24.07
C ALA A 469 -23.42 -3.13 -22.59
N THR A 470 -22.24 -3.46 -22.05
CA THR A 470 -22.07 -3.81 -20.63
C THR A 470 -22.43 -2.62 -19.72
N ARG A 471 -21.95 -1.42 -20.04
CA ARG A 471 -22.27 -0.20 -19.30
C ARG A 471 -23.77 0.06 -19.27
N ALA A 472 -24.45 -0.05 -20.41
CA ALA A 472 -25.90 0.11 -20.48
C ALA A 472 -26.63 -0.92 -19.61
N ALA A 473 -26.21 -2.18 -19.63
CA ALA A 473 -26.80 -3.23 -18.81
C ALA A 473 -26.60 -3.01 -17.30
N LEU A 474 -25.44 -2.50 -16.88
CA LEU A 474 -25.16 -2.16 -15.48
C LEU A 474 -26.02 -0.98 -14.99
N LEU A 475 -26.23 0.03 -15.82
CA LEU A 475 -27.15 1.14 -15.50
C LEU A 475 -28.60 0.63 -15.32
N VAL A 476 -29.05 -0.29 -16.17
CA VAL A 476 -30.37 -0.93 -16.03
C VAL A 476 -30.48 -1.77 -14.76
N LEU A 477 -29.36 -2.35 -14.30
CA LEU A 477 -29.29 -3.08 -13.02
C LEU A 477 -29.36 -2.14 -11.79
N GLY A 478 -29.28 -0.82 -11.99
CA GLY A 478 -29.34 0.18 -10.92
C GLY A 478 -27.98 0.58 -10.34
N VAL A 479 -26.88 0.29 -11.03
CA VAL A 479 -25.55 0.78 -10.64
C VAL A 479 -25.41 2.26 -11.03
N GLU A 480 -25.03 3.11 -10.09
CA GLU A 480 -24.79 4.54 -10.32
C GLU A 480 -23.69 4.78 -11.37
N ALA A 481 -23.85 5.80 -12.22
CA ALA A 481 -22.92 6.05 -13.32
C ALA A 481 -21.50 6.36 -12.84
N GLU A 482 -21.36 7.03 -11.68
CA GLU A 482 -20.09 7.38 -11.04
C GLU A 482 -19.35 6.16 -10.50
N ARG A 483 -20.03 5.02 -10.36
CA ARG A 483 -19.47 3.72 -9.96
C ARG A 483 -19.06 2.86 -11.14
N ILE A 484 -19.26 3.31 -12.38
CA ILE A 484 -18.88 2.57 -13.59
C ILE A 484 -17.79 3.35 -14.33
N ALA A 485 -16.55 2.85 -14.23
CA ALA A 485 -15.45 3.31 -15.06
C ALA A 485 -15.36 2.42 -16.31
N THR A 486 -15.10 3.03 -17.46
CA THR A 486 -15.02 2.31 -18.75
C THR A 486 -13.79 2.70 -19.55
N GLU A 487 -13.19 1.74 -20.23
CA GLU A 487 -12.06 1.93 -21.14
C GLU A 487 -12.30 1.18 -22.46
N GLU A 488 -12.20 1.89 -23.58
CA GLU A 488 -12.38 1.30 -24.90
C GLU A 488 -11.02 0.98 -25.52
N THR A 489 -10.78 -0.29 -25.87
CA THR A 489 -9.60 -0.67 -26.65
C THR A 489 -9.86 -0.39 -28.12
N ALA A 490 -8.84 0.12 -28.82
CA ALA A 490 -8.93 0.39 -30.25
C ALA A 490 -9.27 -0.91 -31.01
N THR A 491 -10.36 -0.90 -31.79
CA THR A 491 -10.85 -2.00 -32.64
C THR A 491 -10.21 -2.06 -34.00
#